data_AF-A0A1C4EF42-F1
#
_entry.id   AF-A0A1C4EF42-F1
#
_cell.length_a   1.000
_cell.length_b   1.000
_cell.length_c   1.000
_cell.angle_alpha   90.00
_cell.angle_beta   90.00
_cell.angle_gamma   90.00
#
_symmetry.space_group_name_H-M   'P 1'
#
loop_
_entity.id
_entity.type
_entity.pdbx_description
1 polymer ?
#
loop_
_entity_poly.entity_id
_entity_poly.type
_entity_poly.pdbx_seq_one_letter_code
_entity_poly.pdbx_strand_id
1 'polypeptide(L)'
;MNEVMKDYFGRFIDKWMEYNNSLPQIAWNEDVDEFIYLGEEDENGYICWKPMEKGVEFSFDEIESQYNVQLHDSVKQYFTSYWFLELTGWISSYNINLHPVIPGIEPDYFISLVKDYAESKNDIFKYIPIGYESNGMLIVLDNNTGEILVEDFELNEYKQITNSLENLISQFKFRCEK
;
A
#
# COMPACT_ATOMS: atom_id res chain seq x y z
N MET A 1 1.43 -4.44 12.65
CA MET A 1 1.88 -3.81 11.39
C MET A 1 3.39 -3.54 11.32
N ASN A 2 3.98 -2.67 12.16
CA ASN A 2 5.40 -2.26 12.08
C ASN A 2 6.41 -3.40 11.85
N GLU A 3 6.43 -4.44 12.69
CA GLU A 3 7.39 -5.56 12.54
C GLU A 3 7.25 -6.31 11.21
N VAL A 4 6.02 -6.42 10.70
CA VAL A 4 5.75 -7.10 9.42
C VAL A 4 6.26 -6.25 8.25
N MET A 5 6.04 -4.94 8.29
CA MET A 5 6.58 -4.02 7.29
C MET A 5 8.11 -3.97 7.34
N LYS A 6 8.69 -3.95 8.53
CA LYS A 6 10.14 -3.98 8.73
C LYS A 6 10.77 -5.23 8.10
N ASP A 7 10.19 -6.41 8.33
CA ASP A 7 10.62 -7.66 7.69
C ASP A 7 10.48 -7.58 6.16
N TYR A 8 9.32 -7.15 5.67
CA TYR A 8 9.07 -7.00 4.23
C TYR A 8 10.11 -6.08 3.57
N PHE A 9 10.33 -4.89 4.14
CA PHE A 9 11.26 -3.90 3.58
C PHE A 9 12.71 -4.36 3.65
N GLY A 10 13.11 -5.10 4.70
CA GLY A 10 14.41 -5.74 4.75
C GLY A 10 14.60 -6.69 3.57
N ARG A 11 13.65 -7.61 3.35
CA ARG A 11 13.69 -8.53 2.21
C ARG A 11 13.63 -7.82 0.85
N PHE A 12 12.87 -6.72 0.74
CA PHE A 12 12.77 -5.92 -0.48
C PHE A 12 14.09 -5.25 -0.84
N ILE A 13 14.74 -4.61 0.13
CA ILE A 13 16.06 -3.98 -0.06
C ILE A 13 17.12 -5.03 -0.42
N ASP A 14 17.13 -6.17 0.29
CA ASP A 14 18.06 -7.27 -0.03
C ASP A 14 17.90 -7.72 -1.49
N LYS A 15 16.67 -7.79 -2.00
CA LYS A 15 16.40 -8.15 -3.40
C LYS A 15 16.90 -7.12 -4.40
N TRP A 16 16.75 -5.83 -4.10
CA TRP A 16 17.31 -4.76 -4.92
C TRP A 16 18.85 -4.79 -4.95
N MET A 17 19.47 -5.06 -3.79
CA MET A 17 20.92 -5.23 -3.69
C MET A 17 21.40 -6.46 -4.47
N GLU A 18 20.68 -7.57 -4.43
CA GLU A 18 20.99 -8.77 -5.22
C GLU A 18 20.87 -8.53 -6.74
N TYR A 19 19.86 -7.78 -7.18
CA TYR A 19 19.54 -7.58 -8.59
C TYR A 19 20.38 -6.47 -9.26
N ASN A 20 20.44 -5.29 -8.62
CA ASN A 20 21.03 -4.08 -9.18
C ASN A 20 22.23 -3.54 -8.39
N ASN A 21 22.60 -4.17 -7.26
CA ASN A 21 23.60 -3.65 -6.34
C ASN A 21 23.31 -2.18 -5.94
N SER A 22 22.01 -1.87 -5.78
CA SER A 22 21.50 -0.53 -5.46
C SER A 22 20.37 -0.62 -4.43
N LEU A 23 20.02 0.53 -3.86
CA LEU A 23 18.74 0.70 -3.18
C LEU A 23 17.58 0.70 -4.21
N PRO A 24 16.33 0.54 -3.75
CA PRO A 24 15.16 0.76 -4.58
C PRO A 24 15.20 2.12 -5.28
N GLN A 25 14.86 2.13 -6.56
CA GLN A 25 14.79 3.34 -7.39
C GLN A 25 13.38 3.57 -7.90
N ILE A 26 12.98 4.84 -8.01
CA ILE A 26 11.69 5.26 -8.56
C ILE A 26 11.88 6.57 -9.34
N ALA A 27 10.96 6.89 -10.25
CA ALA A 27 10.94 8.19 -10.91
C ALA A 27 10.82 9.31 -9.86
N TRP A 28 11.62 10.36 -10.01
CA TRP A 28 11.56 11.52 -9.13
C TRP A 28 10.21 12.24 -9.27
N ASN A 29 9.69 12.73 -8.15
CA ASN A 29 8.43 13.45 -8.08
C ASN A 29 8.59 14.66 -7.15
N GLU A 30 8.36 15.86 -7.70
CA GLU A 30 8.48 17.14 -6.99
C GLU A 30 7.43 17.33 -5.89
N ASP A 31 6.29 16.63 -5.97
CA ASP A 31 5.22 16.69 -4.98
C ASP A 31 5.52 15.81 -3.73
N VAL A 32 6.55 14.97 -3.78
CA VAL A 32 6.92 14.07 -2.69
C VAL A 32 7.99 14.72 -1.82
N ASP A 33 7.78 14.71 -0.50
CA ASP A 33 8.75 15.31 0.41
C ASP A 33 10.15 14.67 0.26
N GLU A 34 11.16 15.51 0.01
CA GLU A 34 12.51 15.08 -0.38
C GLU A 34 13.21 14.15 0.62
N PHE A 35 12.80 14.14 1.89
CA PHE A 35 13.47 13.36 2.95
C PHE A 35 13.43 11.84 2.73
N ILE A 36 12.54 11.35 1.87
CA ILE A 36 12.47 9.92 1.49
C ILE A 36 13.49 9.52 0.41
N TYR A 37 13.93 10.50 -0.38
CA TYR A 37 14.90 10.29 -1.45
C TYR A 37 16.34 10.31 -0.93
N LEU A 38 17.22 9.65 -1.68
CA LEU A 38 18.63 9.50 -1.36
C LEU A 38 19.49 9.74 -2.60
N GLY A 39 20.37 10.73 -2.53
CA GLY A 39 21.28 11.07 -3.61
C GLY A 39 20.65 12.03 -4.62
N GLU A 40 21.10 11.93 -5.86
CA GLU A 40 20.65 12.76 -6.98
C GLU A 40 19.93 11.88 -8.01
N GLU A 41 19.09 12.51 -8.83
CA GLU A 41 18.46 11.87 -9.98
C GLU A 41 19.52 11.38 -10.98
N ASP A 42 19.29 10.20 -11.56
CA ASP A 42 20.10 9.69 -12.65
C ASP A 42 19.70 10.29 -14.01
N GLU A 43 20.44 9.92 -15.06
CA GLU A 43 20.20 10.43 -16.43
C GLU A 43 18.81 10.08 -16.99
N ASN A 44 18.11 9.13 -16.37
CA ASN A 44 16.76 8.69 -16.76
C ASN A 44 15.66 9.27 -15.84
N GLY A 45 16.02 10.14 -14.89
CA GLY A 45 15.08 10.76 -13.94
C GLY A 45 14.68 9.82 -12.79
N TYR A 46 15.47 8.79 -12.50
CA TYR A 46 15.24 7.90 -11.36
C TYR A 46 16.11 8.29 -10.17
N ILE A 47 15.58 8.13 -8.96
CA ILE A 47 16.26 8.44 -7.70
C ILE A 47 16.11 7.29 -6.71
N CYS A 48 17.13 7.07 -5.88
CA CYS A 48 17.08 6.05 -4.84
C CYS A 48 16.17 6.50 -3.69
N TRP A 49 15.52 5.55 -3.02
CA TRP A 49 14.74 5.81 -1.81
C TRP A 49 14.90 4.67 -0.81
N LYS A 50 14.48 4.94 0.43
CA LYS A 50 14.36 3.90 1.46
C LYS A 50 13.08 4.09 2.29
N PRO A 51 12.42 3.00 2.71
CA PRO A 51 11.32 3.08 3.64
C PRO A 51 11.80 3.60 4.99
N MET A 52 10.96 4.38 5.67
CA MET A 52 11.28 4.95 6.99
C MET A 52 10.11 4.80 7.94
N GLU A 53 10.39 4.38 9.16
CA GLU A 53 9.37 4.27 10.21
C GLU A 53 8.77 5.65 10.48
N LYS A 54 7.45 5.70 10.61
CA LYS A 54 6.72 6.91 10.94
C LYS A 54 6.72 7.12 12.45
N GLY A 55 7.06 8.34 12.85
CA GLY A 55 6.88 8.82 14.22
C GLY A 55 5.63 9.69 14.39
N VAL A 56 4.74 9.73 13.39
CA VAL A 56 3.55 10.60 13.36
C VAL A 56 2.32 9.77 13.05
N GLU A 57 1.28 9.92 13.86
CA GLU A 57 -0.02 9.29 13.64
C GLU A 57 -0.87 10.14 12.69
N PHE A 58 -1.47 9.48 11.70
CA PHE A 58 -2.52 10.11 10.90
C PHE A 58 -3.86 9.99 11.62
N SER A 59 -4.62 11.09 11.63
CA SER A 59 -6.01 11.07 12.09
C SER A 59 -6.92 10.76 10.90
N PHE A 60 -7.87 9.84 11.13
CA PHE A 60 -8.97 9.55 10.22
C PHE A 60 -10.31 10.01 10.80
N ASP A 61 -10.29 10.81 11.87
CA ASP A 61 -11.48 11.19 12.63
C ASP A 61 -12.49 11.97 11.79
N GLU A 62 -12.01 12.78 10.84
CA GLU A 62 -12.85 13.57 9.96
C GLU A 62 -13.73 12.68 9.07
N ILE A 63 -13.13 11.72 8.37
CA ILE A 63 -13.87 10.81 7.49
C ILE A 63 -14.76 9.86 8.31
N GLU A 64 -14.26 9.35 9.43
CA GLU A 64 -15.02 8.47 10.32
C GLU A 64 -16.27 9.19 10.87
N SER A 65 -16.12 10.46 11.29
CA SER A 65 -17.24 11.28 11.77
C SER A 65 -18.20 11.66 10.64
N GLN A 66 -17.68 12.06 9.48
CA GLN A 66 -18.50 12.52 8.34
C GLN A 66 -19.43 11.41 7.83
N TYR A 67 -18.94 10.17 7.74
CA TYR A 67 -19.71 9.04 7.22
C TYR A 67 -20.28 8.14 8.33
N ASN A 68 -20.08 8.49 9.60
CA ASN A 68 -20.48 7.71 10.77
C ASN A 68 -20.04 6.24 10.65
N VAL A 69 -18.75 6.05 10.35
CA VAL A 69 -18.10 4.75 10.17
C VAL A 69 -16.77 4.73 10.91
N GLN A 70 -16.25 3.55 11.19
CA GLN A 70 -14.88 3.39 11.69
C GLN A 70 -14.08 2.61 10.66
N LEU A 71 -12.90 3.12 10.30
CA LEU A 71 -11.95 2.39 9.46
C LEU A 71 -11.30 1.30 10.30
N HIS A 72 -11.12 0.13 9.68
CA HIS A 72 -10.52 -1.03 10.31
C HIS A 72 -9.12 -0.68 10.84
N ASP A 73 -8.80 -1.13 12.06
CA ASP A 73 -7.57 -0.73 12.74
C ASP A 73 -6.29 -1.08 11.96
N SER A 74 -6.30 -2.17 11.18
CA SER A 74 -5.16 -2.53 10.34
C SER A 74 -4.86 -1.49 9.24
N VAL A 75 -5.86 -0.80 8.72
CA VAL A 75 -5.70 0.29 7.74
C VAL A 75 -5.04 1.48 8.43
N LYS A 76 -5.56 1.89 9.58
CA LYS A 76 -4.99 3.01 10.37
C LYS A 76 -3.54 2.72 10.76
N GLN A 77 -3.25 1.49 11.18
CA GLN A 77 -1.90 1.04 11.49
C GLN A 77 -1.00 1.04 10.25
N TYR A 78 -1.47 0.56 9.10
CA TYR A 78 -0.72 0.56 7.83
C TYR A 78 -0.24 1.97 7.47
N PHE A 79 -1.14 2.94 7.48
CA PHE A 79 -0.85 4.34 7.13
C PHE A 79 -0.03 5.10 8.18
N THR A 80 0.05 4.59 9.40
CA THR A 80 0.83 5.17 10.51
C THR A 80 2.18 4.47 10.73
N SER A 81 2.48 3.37 10.03
CA SER A 81 3.66 2.54 10.31
C SER A 81 4.94 3.06 9.61
N TYR A 82 4.90 3.23 8.28
CA TYR A 82 6.08 3.59 7.49
C TYR A 82 5.72 4.62 6.41
N TRP A 83 6.68 5.46 6.04
CA TRP A 83 6.73 6.15 4.76
C TRP A 83 7.43 5.25 3.74
N PHE A 84 6.84 5.06 2.57
CA PHE A 84 7.41 4.23 1.50
C PHE A 84 6.75 4.56 0.15
N LEU A 85 7.50 4.33 -0.93
CA LEU A 85 7.05 4.66 -2.29
C LEU A 85 6.55 3.43 -3.06
N GLU A 86 6.87 2.22 -2.60
CA GLU A 86 6.41 0.98 -3.21
C GLU A 86 6.27 -0.13 -2.17
N LEU A 87 5.18 -0.90 -2.27
CA LEU A 87 4.98 -2.15 -1.53
C LEU A 87 4.25 -3.12 -2.44
N THR A 88 5.02 -4.02 -3.05
CA THR A 88 4.55 -4.96 -4.06
C THR A 88 4.99 -6.38 -3.74
N GLY A 89 4.21 -7.36 -4.16
CA GLY A 89 4.62 -8.74 -4.01
C GLY A 89 3.65 -9.74 -4.56
N TRP A 90 4.18 -10.94 -4.77
CA TRP A 90 3.40 -12.09 -5.22
C TRP A 90 2.81 -12.83 -4.03
N ILE A 91 1.51 -13.13 -4.12
CA ILE A 91 0.82 -14.09 -3.27
C ILE A 91 -0.05 -14.99 -4.14
N SER A 92 0.16 -16.30 -4.02
CA SER A 92 -0.45 -17.29 -4.93
C SER A 92 -0.20 -16.93 -6.40
N SER A 93 -1.24 -16.62 -7.17
CA SER A 93 -1.16 -16.19 -8.58
C SER A 93 -1.24 -14.68 -8.79
N TYR A 94 -1.41 -13.89 -7.73
CA TYR A 94 -1.61 -12.44 -7.80
C TYR A 94 -0.31 -11.69 -7.57
N ASN A 95 -0.04 -10.69 -8.41
CA ASN A 95 1.01 -9.71 -8.21
C ASN A 95 0.39 -8.40 -7.75
N ILE A 96 0.43 -8.18 -6.43
CA ILE A 96 -0.32 -7.11 -5.77
C ILE A 96 0.61 -5.93 -5.51
N ASN A 97 0.14 -4.73 -5.85
CA ASN A 97 0.74 -3.46 -5.48
C ASN A 97 -0.20 -2.79 -4.47
N LEU A 98 0.24 -2.68 -3.21
CA LEU A 98 -0.51 -1.94 -2.21
C LEU A 98 -0.30 -0.44 -2.38
N HIS A 99 -1.31 0.35 -2.02
CA HIS A 99 -1.19 1.80 -2.03
C HIS A 99 -0.03 2.24 -1.12
N PRO A 100 0.91 3.05 -1.64
CA PRO A 100 2.03 3.53 -0.87
C PRO A 100 1.61 4.57 0.18
N VAL A 101 2.43 4.74 1.21
CA VAL A 101 2.25 5.83 2.17
C VAL A 101 3.30 6.89 1.85
N ILE A 102 2.95 7.82 0.96
CA ILE A 102 3.88 8.79 0.37
C ILE A 102 3.89 10.08 1.21
N PRO A 103 5.07 10.58 1.63
CA PRO A 103 5.14 11.84 2.38
C PRO A 103 4.83 13.04 1.49
N GLY A 104 4.12 14.02 2.03
CA GLY A 104 3.58 15.17 1.29
C GLY A 104 2.24 14.90 0.59
N ILE A 105 1.85 13.63 0.39
CA ILE A 105 0.65 13.23 -0.35
C ILE A 105 -0.40 12.56 0.55
N GLU A 106 0.03 11.69 1.46
CA GLU A 106 -0.87 10.93 2.34
C GLU A 106 -1.11 11.64 3.67
N PRO A 107 -2.30 11.46 4.30
CA PRO A 107 -3.36 10.51 3.99
C PRO A 107 -4.46 11.04 3.06
N ASP A 108 -4.35 12.29 2.59
CA ASP A 108 -5.43 12.98 1.87
C ASP A 108 -5.79 12.28 0.56
N TYR A 109 -4.79 11.80 -0.18
CA TYR A 109 -5.00 11.04 -1.41
C TYR A 109 -5.74 9.72 -1.14
N PHE A 110 -5.29 8.94 -0.15
CA PHE A 110 -6.00 7.72 0.25
C PHE A 110 -7.44 8.01 0.69
N ILE A 111 -7.67 9.05 1.50
CA ILE A 111 -9.01 9.46 1.92
C ILE A 111 -9.91 9.74 0.72
N SER A 112 -9.40 10.42 -0.32
CA SER A 112 -10.15 10.66 -1.56
C SER A 112 -10.50 9.34 -2.26
N LEU A 113 -9.54 8.42 -2.40
CA LEU A 113 -9.76 7.12 -3.04
C LEU A 113 -10.86 6.30 -2.35
N VAL A 114 -10.84 6.26 -1.01
CA VAL A 114 -11.85 5.50 -0.26
C VAL A 114 -13.23 6.15 -0.40
N LYS A 115 -13.33 7.48 -0.39
CA LYS A 115 -14.60 8.21 -0.61
C LYS A 115 -15.18 7.90 -1.99
N ASP A 116 -14.37 8.06 -3.04
CA ASP A 116 -14.79 7.83 -4.42
C ASP A 116 -15.27 6.38 -4.62
N TYR A 117 -14.57 5.42 -4.01
CA TYR A 117 -14.96 4.02 -4.07
C TYR A 117 -16.29 3.76 -3.34
N ALA A 118 -16.45 4.24 -2.11
CA ALA A 118 -17.67 4.06 -1.33
C ALA A 118 -18.90 4.66 -2.03
N GLU A 119 -18.75 5.86 -2.60
CA GLU A 119 -19.80 6.52 -3.39
C GLU A 119 -20.14 5.72 -4.65
N SER A 120 -19.16 5.15 -5.35
CA SER A 120 -19.40 4.33 -6.54
C SER A 120 -20.19 3.04 -6.23
N LYS A 121 -20.05 2.50 -5.02
CA LYS A 121 -20.73 1.28 -4.58
C LYS A 121 -22.10 1.52 -3.93
N ASN A 122 -22.45 2.77 -3.62
CA ASN A 122 -23.59 3.11 -2.77
C ASN A 122 -23.58 2.29 -1.45
N ASP A 123 -22.38 2.04 -0.90
CA ASP A 123 -22.18 1.28 0.33
C ASP A 123 -21.31 2.10 1.31
N ILE A 124 -21.62 2.04 2.60
CA ILE A 124 -20.95 2.83 3.62
C ILE A 124 -19.67 2.10 4.03
N PHE A 125 -18.61 2.25 3.22
CA PHE A 125 -17.24 1.82 3.54
C PHE A 125 -17.14 0.34 3.94
N LYS A 126 -17.99 -0.53 3.38
CA LYS A 126 -17.91 -1.97 3.63
C LYS A 126 -16.57 -2.55 3.17
N TYR A 127 -16.08 -2.07 2.03
CA TYR A 127 -14.79 -2.43 1.47
C TYR A 127 -13.92 -1.19 1.31
N ILE A 128 -12.66 -1.28 1.69
CA ILE A 128 -11.66 -0.21 1.59
C ILE A 128 -10.65 -0.58 0.50
N PRO A 129 -10.47 0.21 -0.56
CA PRO A 129 -9.42 -0.01 -1.55
C PRO A 129 -8.05 0.16 -0.90
N ILE A 130 -7.19 -0.87 -1.00
CA ILE A 130 -5.85 -0.86 -0.40
C ILE A 130 -4.73 -1.12 -1.42
N GLY A 131 -5.09 -1.36 -2.68
CA GLY A 131 -4.13 -1.60 -3.75
C GLY A 131 -4.79 -2.18 -4.99
N TYR A 132 -3.97 -2.68 -5.90
CA TYR A 132 -4.40 -3.28 -7.16
C TYR A 132 -3.51 -4.46 -7.52
N GLU A 133 -4.10 -5.43 -8.22
CA GLU A 133 -3.38 -6.46 -8.94
C GLU A 133 -2.81 -5.89 -10.24
N SER A 134 -1.72 -6.46 -10.74
CA SER A 134 -1.02 -5.98 -11.95
C SER A 134 -1.89 -5.98 -13.22
N ASN A 135 -2.97 -6.76 -13.26
CA ASN A 135 -3.96 -6.78 -14.33
C ASN A 135 -5.07 -5.73 -14.19
N GLY A 136 -5.04 -4.91 -13.12
CA GLY A 136 -6.00 -3.84 -12.85
C GLY A 136 -7.15 -4.20 -11.92
N MET A 137 -7.26 -5.44 -11.44
CA MET A 137 -8.26 -5.80 -10.42
C MET A 137 -7.96 -5.08 -9.10
N LEU A 138 -9.01 -4.61 -8.41
CA LEU A 138 -8.86 -3.89 -7.16
C LEU A 138 -8.62 -4.87 -6.01
N ILE A 139 -7.71 -4.50 -5.10
CA ILE A 139 -7.51 -5.21 -3.84
C ILE A 139 -8.21 -4.39 -2.76
N VAL A 140 -9.15 -5.02 -2.07
CA VAL A 140 -9.95 -4.38 -1.03
C VAL A 140 -9.80 -5.10 0.30
N LEU A 141 -9.93 -4.35 1.39
CA LEU A 141 -10.07 -4.87 2.74
C LEU A 141 -11.55 -4.81 3.14
N ASP A 142 -12.11 -5.90 3.67
CA ASP A 142 -13.42 -5.86 4.33
C ASP A 142 -13.28 -5.10 5.66
N ASN A 143 -13.99 -3.99 5.78
CA ASN A 143 -13.84 -3.07 6.89
C ASN A 143 -14.33 -3.65 8.24
N ASN A 144 -15.16 -4.70 8.19
CA ASN A 144 -15.68 -5.35 9.40
C ASN A 144 -14.80 -6.52 9.85
N THR A 145 -14.23 -7.28 8.91
CA THR A 145 -13.48 -8.52 9.22
C THR A 145 -11.97 -8.37 9.11
N GLY A 146 -11.49 -7.37 8.36
CA GLY A 146 -10.07 -7.20 8.03
C GLY A 146 -9.56 -8.13 6.92
N GLU A 147 -10.43 -8.95 6.33
CA GLU A 147 -10.07 -9.87 5.26
C GLU A 147 -9.67 -9.12 3.98
N ILE A 148 -8.70 -9.65 3.26
CA ILE A 148 -8.24 -9.09 1.99
C ILE A 148 -8.87 -9.86 0.84
N LEU A 149 -9.48 -9.14 -0.08
CA LEU A 149 -10.22 -9.67 -1.22
C LEU A 149 -9.69 -9.05 -2.52
N VAL A 150 -9.70 -9.82 -3.59
CA VAL A 150 -9.68 -9.28 -4.96
C VAL A 150 -11.12 -9.00 -5.36
N GLU A 151 -11.38 -7.80 -5.86
CA GLU A 151 -12.63 -7.47 -6.53
C GLU A 151 -12.51 -7.74 -8.04
N ASP A 152 -13.36 -8.63 -8.53
CA ASP A 152 -13.53 -8.94 -9.94
C ASP A 152 -14.76 -8.17 -10.47
N PHE A 153 -14.53 -6.99 -11.04
CA PHE A 153 -15.59 -6.11 -11.53
C PHE A 153 -16.44 -6.75 -12.64
N GLU A 154 -15.84 -7.60 -13.48
CA GLU A 154 -16.55 -8.23 -14.60
C GLU A 154 -17.55 -9.28 -14.10
N LEU A 155 -17.16 -10.03 -13.07
CA LEU A 155 -18.00 -11.07 -12.47
C LEU A 155 -18.85 -10.58 -11.29
N ASN A 156 -18.59 -9.36 -10.80
CA ASN A 156 -19.18 -8.83 -9.57
C ASN A 156 -18.95 -9.77 -8.37
N GLU A 157 -17.74 -10.31 -8.25
CA GLU A 157 -17.33 -11.26 -7.24
C GLU A 157 -16.19 -10.72 -6.38
N TYR A 158 -16.17 -11.13 -5.10
CA TYR A 158 -15.05 -10.89 -4.19
C TYR A 158 -14.39 -12.23 -3.86
N LYS A 159 -13.10 -12.35 -4.14
CA LYS A 159 -12.32 -13.57 -3.89
C LYS A 159 -11.31 -13.32 -2.78
N GLN A 160 -11.44 -14.03 -1.67
CA GLN A 160 -10.54 -13.88 -0.53
C GLN A 160 -9.12 -14.34 -0.89
N ILE A 161 -8.15 -13.49 -0.54
CA ILE A 161 -6.72 -13.75 -0.69
C ILE A 161 -6.14 -14.22 0.64
N THR A 162 -6.46 -13.51 1.72
CA THR A 162 -5.94 -13.77 3.06
C THR A 162 -6.82 -13.11 4.12
N ASN A 163 -6.54 -13.41 5.39
CA ASN A 163 -7.37 -13.02 6.52
C ASN A 163 -7.02 -11.65 7.11
N SER A 164 -5.86 -11.09 6.79
CA SER A 164 -5.47 -9.76 7.27
C SER A 164 -4.40 -9.12 6.40
N LEU A 165 -4.28 -7.79 6.52
CA LEU A 165 -3.27 -7.00 5.83
C LEU A 165 -1.84 -7.37 6.27
N GLU A 166 -1.61 -7.64 7.54
CA GLU A 166 -0.32 -8.15 8.02
C GLU A 166 0.01 -9.51 7.40
N ASN A 167 -0.99 -10.38 7.33
CA ASN A 167 -0.80 -11.71 6.79
C ASN A 167 -0.49 -11.64 5.28
N LEU A 168 -1.09 -10.69 4.56
CA LEU A 168 -0.76 -10.39 3.16
C LEU A 168 0.71 -9.98 3.01
N ILE A 169 1.14 -8.94 3.73
CA ILE A 169 2.48 -8.35 3.60
C ILE A 169 3.56 -9.36 4.01
N SER A 170 3.31 -10.15 5.08
CA SER A 170 4.26 -11.17 5.54
C SER A 170 4.47 -12.30 4.52
N GLN A 171 3.47 -12.58 3.68
CA GLN A 171 3.50 -13.67 2.70
C GLN A 171 4.01 -13.23 1.32
N PHE A 172 4.19 -11.92 1.09
CA PHE A 172 4.68 -11.43 -0.19
C PHE A 172 6.03 -12.03 -0.57
N LYS A 173 6.08 -12.56 -1.79
CA LYS A 173 7.28 -13.10 -2.41
C LYS A 173 7.71 -12.19 -3.55
N PHE A 174 9.01 -11.98 -3.67
CA PHE A 174 9.61 -11.36 -4.84
C PHE A 174 9.92 -12.46 -5.85
N ARG A 175 9.30 -12.43 -7.03
CA ARG A 175 9.69 -13.37 -8.09
C ARG A 175 11.06 -12.93 -8.62
N CYS A 176 12.04 -13.83 -8.56
CA CYS A 176 13.18 -13.73 -9.44
C CYS A 176 12.69 -14.20 -10.82
N GLU A 177 12.62 -13.29 -11.79
CA GLU A 177 12.68 -13.74 -13.18
C GLU A 177 14.05 -14.41 -13.36
N LYS A 178 14.04 -15.71 -13.70
CA LYS A 178 15.22 -16.47 -14.11
C LYS A 178 15.19 -16.65 -15.61
#